data_AF-A0A066UGE6-F1
#
_entry.id   AF-A0A066UGE6-F1
#
_cell.length_a   1.000
_cell.length_b   1.000
_cell.length_c   1.000
_cell.angle_alpha   90.00
_cell.angle_beta   90.00
_cell.angle_gamma   90.00
#
_symmetry.space_group_name_H-M   'P 1'
#
loop_
_entity.id
_entity.type
_entity.pdbx_description
1 polymer ?
#
loop_
_entity_poly.entity_id
_entity_poly.type
_entity_poly.pdbx_seq_one_letter_code
_entity_poly.pdbx_strand_id
1 'polypeptide(L)' 'MFGKKKTEDEAIGEAVTHLMLSRMKPEHRSGVLSQLSDGQRRQVLNAELEGRKAAWERQHGTKWGGS' A
#
# COMPACT_ATOMS: atom_id res chain seq x y z
N MET A 1 -15.64 4.46 16.41
CA MET A 1 -14.75 5.46 15.77
C MET A 1 -14.94 5.35 14.27
N PHE A 2 -15.63 6.33 13.68
CA PHE A 2 -15.74 6.45 12.24
C PHE A 2 -14.35 6.70 11.66
N GLY A 3 -13.93 5.87 10.70
CA GLY A 3 -12.64 5.98 10.04
C GLY A 3 -12.48 7.39 9.46
N LYS A 4 -11.46 8.12 9.92
CA LYS A 4 -11.08 9.40 9.32
C LYS A 4 -10.91 9.15 7.82
N LYS A 5 -11.66 9.87 7.00
CA LYS A 5 -11.37 9.92 5.56
C LYS A 5 -9.91 10.37 5.44
N LYS A 6 -9.09 9.55 4.79
CA LYS A 6 -7.70 9.89 4.48
C LYS A 6 -7.68 11.22 3.76
N THR A 7 -6.73 12.08 4.07
CA THR A 7 -6.53 13.30 3.30
C THR A 7 -6.07 12.94 1.88
N GLU A 8 -6.24 13.88 0.95
CA GLU A 8 -5.79 13.69 -0.43
C GLU A 8 -4.28 13.40 -0.49
N ASP A 9 -3.50 14.09 0.34
CA ASP A 9 -2.06 13.88 0.48
C ASP A 9 -1.70 12.47 0.96
N GLU A 10 -2.46 11.92 1.92
CA GLU A 10 -2.26 10.54 2.40
C GLU A 10 -2.56 9.53 1.29
N ALA A 11 -3.64 9.74 0.53
CA ALA A 11 -4.01 8.88 -0.59
C ALA A 11 -2.96 8.92 -1.73
N ILE A 12 -2.41 10.10 -2.02
CA ILE A 12 -1.34 10.28 -3.01
C ILE A 12 -0.06 9.60 -2.52
N GLY A 13 0.31 9.77 -1.25
CA GLY A 13 1.49 9.14 -0.66
C GLY A 13 1.43 7.61 -0.72
N GLU A 14 0.27 7.02 -0.44
CA GLU A 14 0.05 5.58 -0.57
C GLU A 14 0.10 5.12 -2.04
N ALA A 15 -0.51 5.87 -2.96
CA ALA A 15 -0.49 5.54 -4.38
C ALA A 15 0.93 5.58 -4.97
N VAL A 16 1.74 6.59 -4.60
CA VAL A 16 3.14 6.71 -5.02
C VAL A 16 3.97 5.56 -4.44
N THR A 17 3.81 5.27 -3.15
CA THR A 17 4.49 4.14 -2.48
C THR A 17 4.15 2.81 -3.17
N HIS A 18 2.88 2.58 -3.46
CA HIS A 18 2.42 1.41 -4.18
C HIS A 18 3.01 1.33 -5.59
N LEU A 19 3.01 2.43 -6.35
CA LEU A 19 3.53 2.48 -7.71
C LEU A 19 5.05 2.24 -7.76
N MET A 20 5.77 2.80 -6.78
CA MET A 20 7.22 2.58 -6.63
C MET A 20 7.53 1.12 -6.31
N LEU A 21 6.84 0.51 -5.34
CA LEU A 21 7.12 -0.88 -4.92
C LEU A 21 6.65 -1.92 -5.94
N SER A 22 5.52 -1.68 -6.59
CA SER A 22 4.97 -2.61 -7.60
C SER A 22 5.81 -2.67 -8.89
N ARG A 23 6.56 -1.61 -9.19
CA ARG A 23 7.46 -1.54 -10.36
C ARG A 23 8.91 -1.94 -10.05
N MET A 24 9.26 -2.11 -8.78
CA MET A 24 10.59 -2.58 -8.39
C MET A 24 10.73 -4.10 -8.56
N LYS A 25 11.91 -4.53 -9.01
CA LYS A 25 12.29 -5.94 -8.94
C LYS A 25 12.33 -6.41 -7.48
N PRO A 26 11.99 -7.68 -7.19
CA PRO A 26 12.00 -8.21 -5.83
C PRO A 26 13.33 -7.99 -5.09
N GLU A 27 14.45 -8.13 -5.80
CA GLU A 27 15.79 -7.93 -5.22
C GLU A 27 15.98 -6.50 -4.67
N HIS A 28 15.58 -5.49 -5.45
CA HIS A 28 15.71 -4.08 -5.05
C HIS A 28 14.70 -3.68 -3.99
N ARG A 29 13.49 -4.25 -4.03
CA ARG A 29 12.46 -4.02 -3.01
C ARG A 29 12.93 -4.47 -1.64
N SER A 30 13.58 -5.63 -1.54
CA SER A 30 14.16 -6.11 -0.28
C SER A 30 15.24 -5.15 0.24
N GLY A 31 16.08 -4.62 -0.65
CA GLY A 31 17.09 -3.62 -0.32
C GLY A 31 16.48 -2.33 0.26
N VAL A 32 15.50 -1.75 -0.41
CA VAL A 32 14.82 -0.52 0.06
C VAL A 32 14.13 -0.74 1.41
N LEU A 33 13.39 -1.84 1.57
CA LEU A 33 12.72 -2.16 2.83
C LEU A 33 13.73 -2.38 3.98
N SER A 34 14.91 -2.93 3.69
CA SER A 34 15.95 -3.16 4.70
C SER A 34 16.52 -1.87 5.29
N GLN A 35 16.48 -0.75 4.55
CA GLN A 35 16.99 0.55 5.00
C GLN A 35 15.97 1.35 5.82
N LEU A 36 14.70 0.93 5.84
CA LEU A 36 13.67 1.56 6.65
C LEU A 36 13.72 1.05 8.08
N SER A 37 13.40 1.93 9.04
CA SER A 37 13.08 1.51 10.41
C SER A 37 11.86 0.58 10.42
N ASP A 38 11.70 -0.23 11.47
CA ASP A 38 10.58 -1.17 11.56
C ASP A 38 9.21 -0.49 11.46
N GLY A 39 9.07 0.71 12.05
CA GLY A 39 7.84 1.51 11.96
C GLY A 39 7.53 1.95 10.53
N GLN A 40 8.51 2.48 9.82
CA GLN A 40 8.37 2.91 8.42
C GLN A 40 8.14 1.72 7.50
N ARG A 41 8.87 0.62 7.70
CA ARG A 41 8.69 -0.62 6.94
C ARG A 41 7.26 -1.14 7.07
N ARG A 42 6.72 -1.14 8.29
CA ARG A 42 5.33 -1.56 8.55
C ARG A 42 4.31 -0.64 7.87
N GLN A 43 4.51 0.67 7.93
CA GLN A 43 3.65 1.65 7.23
C GLN A 43 3.65 1.43 5.72
N VAL A 44 4.83 1.26 5.13
CA VAL A 44 5.01 1.05 3.69
C VAL A 44 4.34 -0.25 3.22
N LEU A 45 4.54 -1.35 3.95
CA LEU A 45 3.92 -2.64 3.61
C LEU A 45 2.39 -2.59 3.77
N ASN A 46 1.88 -1.90 4.80
CA ASN A 46 0.45 -1.72 4.99
C ASN A 46 -0.17 -0.86 3.87
N ALA A 47 0.49 0.24 3.48
CA ALA A 47 0.06 1.08 2.36
C ALA A 47 0.01 0.28 1.05
N GLU A 48 1.01 -0.59 0.82
CA GLU A 48 1.03 -1.46 -0.35
C GLU A 48 -0.13 -2.48 -0.35
N LEU A 49 -0.41 -3.09 0.82
CA LEU A 49 -1.52 -4.02 1.00
C LEU A 49 -2.87 -3.33 0.74
N GLU A 50 -3.11 -2.16 1.34
CA GLU A 50 -4.32 -1.37 1.14
C GLU A 50 -4.46 -0.92 -0.32
N GLY A 51 -3.37 -0.50 -0.97
CA GLY A 51 -3.36 -0.15 -2.38
C GLY A 51 -3.74 -1.31 -3.30
N ARG A 52 -3.19 -2.51 -3.04
CA ARG A 52 -3.58 -3.75 -3.74
C ARG A 52 -5.03 -4.09 -3.48
N LYS A 53 -5.48 -3.96 -2.22
CA LYS A 53 -6.86 -4.20 -1.83
C LYS A 53 -7.83 -3.34 -2.62
N ALA A 54 -7.60 -2.03 -2.61
CA ALA A 54 -8.41 -1.07 -3.36
C ALA A 54 -8.39 -1.34 -4.87
N ALA A 55 -7.24 -1.69 -5.44
CA ALA A 55 -7.14 -2.03 -6.87
C ALA A 55 -7.98 -3.26 -7.23
N TRP A 56 -7.90 -4.31 -6.42
CA TRP A 56 -8.69 -5.53 -6.61
C TRP A 56 -10.19 -5.28 -6.46
N GLU A 57 -10.61 -4.53 -5.44
CA GLU A 57 -12.03 -4.20 -5.20
C GLU A 57 -12.63 -3.42 -6.38
N ARG A 58 -11.85 -2.49 -6.97
CA ARG A 58 -12.26 -1.78 -8.20
C ARG A 58 -12.42 -2.72 -9.40
N GLN A 59 -11.55 -3.72 -9.51
CA GLN A 59 -11.58 -4.67 -10.62
C GLN A 59 -12.72 -5.69 -10.50
N HIS A 60 -13.04 -6.13 -9.28
CA HIS A 60 -13.98 -7.24 -9.05
C HIS A 60 -15.36 -6.77 -8.57
N GLY A 61 -15.53 -5.48 -8.28
CA GLY A 61 -16.81 -4.92 -7.83
C GLY A 61 -17.29 -5.47 -6.47
N THR A 62 -16.43 -6.17 -5.74
CA THR A 62 -16.74 -6.77 -4.43
C THR A 62 -15.56 -6.55 -3.46
N LYS A 63 -15.80 -6.81 -2.17
CA LYS A 63 -14.79 -6.63 -1.12
C LYS A 63 -13.79 -7.77 -1.11
N TRP A 64 -12.50 -7.43 -1.01
CA TRP A 64 -11.44 -8.43 -0.92
C TRP A 64 -11.65 -9.29 0.32
N GLY A 65 -11.73 -10.61 0.13
CA GLY A 65 -11.92 -11.57 1.21
C GLY A 65 -13.37 -11.69 1.70
N GLY A 66 -14.32 -11.06 1.02
CA GLY A 66 -15.74 -11.36 1.19
C GLY A 66 -16.05 -12.72 0.59
N SER A 67 -16.50 -13.65 1.44
CA SER A 67 -17.19 -14.88 1.04
C SER A 67 -18.67 -14.59 0.80
#